data_AF-A0A8T4DDD7-F1
#
_entry.id   AF-A0A8T4DDD7-F1
#
_cell.length_a   1.000
_cell.length_b   1.000
_cell.length_c   1.000
_cell.angle_alpha   90.00
_cell.angle_beta   90.00
_cell.angle_gamma   90.00
#
_symmetry.space_group_name_H-M   'P 1'
#
loop_
_entity.id
_entity.type
_entity.pdbx_description
1 polymer ?
#
loop_
_entity_poly.entity_id
_entity_poly.type
_entity_poly.pdbx_seq_one_letter_code
_entity_poly.pdbx_strand_id
1 'polypeptide(L)'
;MINDVTDLATAGVKITFDPSVILITNAKKGDLPSFIANVERADEGWVKVGAYGVYTTGSGLTGNIKLADLTIAPSGSYGEISDLTIGVESLSDSGFKTIDAEVIDGFFYIGMNGDVTADRIVDSADSEYIAKGIAGIAGYDLKAGASEVNGDGIVDAYDCVYLARHVAGIAGYEELK
;
A
#
# COMPACT_ATOMS: atom_id res chain seq x y z
N MET A 1 6.73 -3.05 -5.06
CA MET A 1 7.86 -3.99 -5.20
C MET A 1 7.51 -5.01 -6.26
N ILE A 2 8.48 -5.63 -6.92
CA ILE A 2 8.27 -6.82 -7.75
C ILE A 2 9.02 -7.95 -7.04
N ASN A 3 8.28 -8.90 -6.47
CA ASN A 3 8.85 -9.92 -5.60
C ASN A 3 9.15 -11.20 -6.37
N ASP A 4 10.17 -11.93 -5.93
CA ASP A 4 10.54 -13.26 -6.42
C ASP A 4 10.65 -13.39 -7.96
N VAL A 5 11.05 -12.31 -8.64
CA VAL A 5 11.15 -12.30 -10.10
C VAL A 5 12.47 -12.91 -10.58
N THR A 6 12.45 -13.51 -11.77
CA THR A 6 13.66 -13.95 -12.47
C THR A 6 13.83 -13.15 -13.75
N ASP A 7 15.06 -12.72 -14.03
CA ASP A 7 15.46 -12.08 -15.28
C ASP A 7 14.72 -10.77 -15.64
N LEU A 8 14.23 -10.01 -14.67
CA LEU A 8 13.49 -8.76 -14.90
C LEU A 8 14.35 -7.74 -15.67
N ALA A 9 13.88 -7.32 -16.84
CA ALA A 9 14.55 -6.32 -17.65
C ALA A 9 13.75 -5.05 -17.85
N THR A 10 12.42 -5.13 -17.98
CA THR A 10 11.57 -3.95 -18.11
C THR A 10 10.32 -4.08 -17.24
N ALA A 11 9.86 -2.95 -16.72
CA ALA A 11 8.62 -2.85 -15.94
C ALA A 11 7.94 -1.51 -16.21
N GLY A 12 6.64 -1.55 -16.48
CA GLY A 12 5.77 -0.40 -16.67
C GLY A 12 4.50 -0.62 -15.86
N VAL A 13 4.18 0.32 -14.97
CA VAL A 13 2.99 0.26 -14.12
C VAL A 13 2.24 1.58 -14.14
N LYS A 14 0.91 1.50 -14.11
CA LYS A 14 0.01 2.61 -13.79
C LYS A 14 -0.48 2.41 -12.36
N ILE A 15 -0.39 3.44 -11.53
CA ILE A 15 -1.01 3.44 -10.21
C ILE A 15 -2.20 4.39 -10.26
N THR A 16 -3.38 3.92 -9.85
CA THR A 16 -4.59 4.75 -9.70
C THR A 16 -4.94 4.91 -8.23
N PHE A 17 -5.47 6.07 -7.88
CA PHE A 17 -5.83 6.48 -6.52
C PHE A 17 -6.94 7.53 -6.56
N ASP A 18 -7.55 7.81 -5.41
CA ASP A 18 -8.47 8.94 -5.25
C ASP A 18 -7.69 10.25 -5.05
N PRO A 19 -7.69 11.19 -6.04
CA PRO A 19 -6.97 12.44 -5.97
C PRO A 19 -7.57 13.45 -4.98
N SER A 20 -8.80 13.22 -4.51
CA SER A 20 -9.41 14.02 -3.43
C SER A 20 -8.83 13.65 -2.06
N VAL A 21 -8.32 12.42 -1.90
CA VAL A 21 -7.74 11.93 -0.65
C VAL A 21 -6.23 12.11 -0.64
N ILE A 22 -5.52 11.77 -1.71
CA ILE A 22 -4.06 11.91 -1.79
C ILE A 22 -3.60 12.46 -3.14
N LEU A 23 -2.40 13.04 -3.16
CA LEU A 23 -1.68 13.37 -4.40
C LEU A 23 -0.31 12.71 -4.39
N ILE A 24 0.03 12.04 -5.49
CA ILE A 24 1.39 11.54 -5.72
C ILE A 24 2.21 12.68 -6.34
N THR A 25 3.15 13.22 -5.59
CA THR A 25 3.89 14.45 -5.95
C THR A 25 5.26 14.17 -6.57
N ASN A 26 5.80 12.96 -6.39
CA ASN A 26 7.09 12.57 -6.93
C ASN A 26 7.19 11.05 -7.04
N ALA A 27 8.07 10.59 -7.93
CA ALA A 27 8.46 9.19 -8.05
C ALA A 27 9.98 9.12 -8.24
N LYS A 28 10.64 8.32 -7.41
CA LYS A 28 12.09 8.11 -7.44
C LYS A 28 12.40 6.73 -7.99
N LYS A 29 13.50 6.65 -8.73
CA LYS A 29 14.04 5.43 -9.31
C LYS A 29 14.33 4.37 -8.23
N GLY A 30 13.91 3.14 -8.50
CA GLY A 30 14.33 1.95 -7.77
C GLY A 30 15.59 1.29 -8.34
N ASP A 31 15.56 -0.03 -8.51
CA ASP A 31 16.76 -0.84 -8.75
C ASP A 31 17.11 -0.98 -10.24
N LEU A 32 16.12 -0.86 -11.14
CA LEU A 32 16.37 -0.87 -12.58
C LEU A 32 17.15 0.40 -12.98
N PRO A 33 18.12 0.29 -13.92
CA PRO A 33 19.11 1.34 -14.13
C PRO A 33 18.53 2.61 -14.75
N SER A 34 17.58 2.47 -15.68
CA SER A 34 16.84 3.56 -16.31
C SER A 34 15.43 3.67 -15.74
N PHE A 35 14.94 4.91 -15.61
CA PHE A 35 13.67 5.20 -14.98
C PHE A 35 13.03 6.44 -15.58
N ILE A 36 11.71 6.39 -15.75
CA ILE A 36 10.86 7.50 -16.14
C ILE A 36 9.56 7.41 -15.35
N ALA A 37 9.05 8.56 -14.92
CA ALA A 37 7.75 8.64 -14.29
C ALA A 37 6.96 9.81 -14.87
N ASN A 38 5.65 9.62 -14.98
CA ASN A 38 4.70 10.67 -15.26
C ASN A 38 3.85 10.91 -14.01
N VAL A 39 4.08 12.06 -13.38
CA VAL A 39 3.30 12.56 -12.24
C VAL A 39 2.45 13.78 -12.61
N GLU A 40 2.44 14.19 -13.88
CA GLU A 40 1.73 15.39 -14.36
C GLU A 40 0.20 15.23 -14.37
N ARG A 41 -0.28 14.00 -14.16
CA ARG A 41 -1.70 13.62 -14.15
C ARG A 41 -2.15 13.12 -12.78
N ALA A 42 -1.35 13.40 -11.74
CA ALA A 42 -1.67 13.00 -10.38
C ALA A 42 -2.98 13.62 -9.88
N ASP A 43 -3.32 14.82 -10.35
CA ASP A 43 -4.61 15.50 -10.11
C ASP A 43 -5.80 14.79 -10.77
N GLU A 44 -5.56 13.97 -11.80
CA GLU A 44 -6.55 13.08 -12.42
C GLU A 44 -6.66 11.71 -11.71
N GLY A 45 -5.93 11.50 -10.61
CA GLY A 45 -6.00 10.25 -9.83
C GLY A 45 -5.13 9.12 -10.37
N TRP A 46 -4.11 9.42 -11.18
CA TRP A 46 -3.18 8.39 -11.64
C TRP A 46 -1.76 8.89 -11.92
N VAL A 47 -0.80 7.99 -11.75
CA VAL A 47 0.59 8.18 -12.20
C VAL A 47 1.05 6.96 -12.98
N LYS A 48 2.10 7.13 -13.78
CA LYS A 48 2.77 6.01 -14.47
C LYS A 48 4.25 5.99 -14.16
N VAL A 49 4.78 4.79 -14.02
CA VAL A 49 6.20 4.54 -13.81
C VAL A 49 6.66 3.52 -14.85
N GLY A 50 7.75 3.83 -15.53
CA GLY A 50 8.47 2.91 -16.41
C GLY A 50 9.92 2.81 -15.99
N ALA A 51 10.47 1.61 -15.98
CA ALA A 51 11.88 1.38 -15.73
C ALA A 51 12.40 0.25 -16.62
N TYR A 52 13.66 0.33 -17.01
CA TYR A 52 14.28 -0.69 -17.86
C TYR A 52 15.79 -0.80 -17.64
N GLY A 53 16.33 -1.97 -17.95
CA GLY A 53 17.75 -2.22 -18.13
C GLY A 53 18.07 -2.73 -19.52
N VAL A 54 19.24 -2.35 -20.03
CA VAL A 54 19.75 -2.84 -21.32
C VAL A 54 20.80 -3.89 -21.04
N TYR A 55 20.49 -5.15 -21.33
CA TYR A 55 21.36 -6.29 -21.08
C TYR A 55 21.88 -6.84 -22.42
N THR A 56 23.06 -6.40 -22.84
CA THR A 56 23.71 -6.87 -24.08
C THR A 56 24.46 -8.18 -23.88
N THR A 57 24.85 -8.48 -22.63
CA THR A 57 25.40 -9.75 -22.16
C THR A 57 24.91 -10.00 -20.73
N GLY A 58 24.40 -11.20 -20.43
CA GLY A 58 23.89 -11.56 -19.10
C GLY A 58 22.36 -11.57 -19.00
N SER A 59 21.85 -11.65 -17.76
CA SER A 59 20.43 -11.66 -17.42
C SER A 59 20.01 -10.33 -16.76
N GLY A 60 18.73 -10.02 -16.82
CA GLY A 60 18.06 -9.03 -15.99
C GLY A 60 18.14 -9.32 -14.49
N LEU A 61 17.48 -8.48 -13.70
CA LEU A 61 17.53 -8.56 -12.24
C LEU A 61 16.69 -9.75 -11.73
N THR A 62 17.17 -10.42 -10.69
CA THR A 62 16.48 -11.55 -10.06
C THR A 62 16.39 -11.33 -8.55
N GLY A 63 15.27 -11.73 -7.95
CA GLY A 63 14.96 -11.54 -6.53
C GLY A 63 13.88 -10.49 -6.31
N ASN A 64 13.91 -9.82 -5.16
CA ASN A 64 12.97 -8.76 -4.82
C ASN A 64 13.48 -7.41 -5.34
N ILE A 65 12.79 -6.86 -6.33
CA ILE A 65 13.23 -5.68 -7.05
C ILE A 65 12.31 -4.50 -6.71
N LYS A 66 12.91 -3.40 -6.24
CA LYS A 66 12.21 -2.14 -6.07
C LYS A 66 12.05 -1.47 -7.42
N LEU A 67 10.80 -1.23 -7.83
CA LEU A 67 10.50 -0.48 -9.05
C LEU A 67 10.66 1.03 -8.86
N ALA A 68 10.05 1.57 -7.81
CA ALA A 68 10.05 2.99 -7.49
C ALA A 68 9.73 3.25 -6.02
N ASP A 69 10.13 4.42 -5.52
CA ASP A 69 9.58 5.02 -4.30
C ASP A 69 8.68 6.21 -4.70
N LEU A 70 7.42 6.20 -4.27
CA LEU A 70 6.46 7.28 -4.52
C LEU A 70 6.41 8.22 -3.32
N THR A 71 6.34 9.54 -3.56
CA THR A 71 6.08 10.54 -2.52
C THR A 71 4.60 10.91 -2.55
N ILE A 72 3.91 10.62 -1.45
CA ILE A 72 2.47 10.84 -1.29
C ILE A 72 2.24 12.04 -0.38
N ALA A 73 1.38 12.97 -0.80
CA ALA A 73 0.91 14.10 -0.02
C ALA A 73 -0.60 13.94 0.28
N PRO A 74 -1.01 13.87 1.55
CA PRO A 74 -2.43 13.87 1.91
C PRO A 74 -3.13 15.14 1.41
N SER A 75 -4.31 14.98 0.81
CA SER A 75 -5.19 16.08 0.36
C SER A 75 -6.58 16.01 1.00
N GLY A 76 -6.98 14.83 1.49
CA GLY A 76 -8.25 14.57 2.14
C GLY A 76 -8.26 14.85 3.64
N SER A 77 -9.32 14.37 4.28
CA SER A 77 -9.60 14.51 5.70
C SER A 77 -9.12 13.31 6.51
N TYR A 78 -8.99 13.51 7.81
CA TYR A 78 -8.74 12.44 8.78
C TYR A 78 -9.83 11.37 8.69
N GLY A 79 -9.47 10.09 8.68
CA GLY A 79 -10.38 8.96 8.51
C GLY A 79 -10.60 8.49 7.06
N GLU A 80 -10.10 9.24 6.07
CA GLU A 80 -10.25 8.89 4.65
C GLU A 80 -9.18 7.91 4.17
N ILE A 81 -9.57 7.08 3.19
CA ILE A 81 -8.73 6.06 2.56
C ILE A 81 -8.73 6.29 1.06
N SER A 82 -7.55 6.13 0.47
CA SER A 82 -7.36 6.05 -0.97
C SER A 82 -6.80 4.68 -1.30
N ASP A 83 -7.52 3.87 -2.08
CA ASP A 83 -6.95 2.64 -2.62
C ASP A 83 -5.82 2.98 -3.60
N LEU A 84 -4.77 2.18 -3.58
CA LEU A 84 -3.63 2.26 -4.49
C LEU A 84 -3.66 1.03 -5.40
N THR A 85 -4.42 1.13 -6.49
CA THR A 85 -4.56 0.03 -7.44
C THR A 85 -3.45 0.05 -8.47
N ILE A 86 -2.86 -1.12 -8.72
CA ILE A 86 -1.73 -1.30 -9.65
C ILE A 86 -2.21 -1.94 -10.95
N GLY A 87 -2.00 -1.25 -12.06
CA GLY A 87 -2.13 -1.80 -13.41
C GLY A 87 -0.75 -2.09 -14.01
N VAL A 88 -0.44 -3.36 -14.30
CA VAL A 88 0.78 -3.73 -15.02
C VAL A 88 0.59 -3.43 -16.51
N GLU A 89 1.33 -2.47 -17.03
CA GLU A 89 1.33 -2.11 -18.47
C GLU A 89 2.39 -2.90 -19.24
N SER A 90 3.54 -3.18 -18.60
CA SER A 90 4.56 -4.08 -19.13
C SER A 90 5.36 -4.73 -18.01
N LEU A 91 5.73 -5.98 -18.21
CA LEU A 91 6.69 -6.68 -17.37
C LEU A 91 7.39 -7.71 -18.26
N SER A 92 8.70 -7.59 -18.46
CA SER A 92 9.41 -8.47 -19.39
C SER A 92 10.79 -8.87 -18.93
N ASP A 93 11.21 -10.05 -19.37
CA ASP A 93 12.54 -10.58 -19.20
C ASP A 93 13.57 -9.93 -20.16
N SER A 94 14.84 -10.30 -20.02
CA SER A 94 15.92 -9.78 -20.89
C SER A 94 15.84 -10.28 -22.34
N GLY A 95 15.05 -11.33 -22.59
CA GLY A 95 14.72 -11.87 -23.90
C GLY A 95 13.43 -11.30 -24.51
N PHE A 96 12.88 -10.23 -23.93
CA PHE A 96 11.63 -9.57 -24.33
C PHE A 96 10.36 -10.43 -24.18
N LYS A 97 10.41 -11.51 -23.39
CA LYS A 97 9.22 -12.29 -23.05
C LYS A 97 8.50 -11.65 -21.88
N THR A 98 7.17 -11.65 -21.94
CA THR A 98 6.34 -11.20 -20.83
C THR A 98 6.56 -12.07 -19.60
N ILE A 99 6.61 -11.44 -18.44
CA ILE A 99 6.59 -12.09 -17.13
C ILE A 99 5.18 -11.94 -16.58
N ASP A 100 4.54 -13.05 -16.21
CA ASP A 100 3.25 -13.02 -15.51
C ASP A 100 3.45 -12.63 -14.04
N ALA A 101 2.52 -11.86 -13.48
CA ALA A 101 2.57 -11.43 -12.09
C ALA A 101 1.17 -11.47 -11.47
N GLU A 102 1.12 -11.83 -10.19
CA GLU A 102 -0.03 -11.56 -9.34
C GLU A 102 0.10 -10.13 -8.80
N VAL A 103 -0.98 -9.35 -8.94
CA VAL A 103 -1.02 -7.97 -8.47
C VAL A 103 -1.61 -7.94 -7.06
N ILE A 104 -0.87 -7.30 -6.15
CA ILE A 104 -1.35 -6.99 -4.81
C ILE A 104 -1.45 -5.46 -4.72
N ASP A 105 -2.69 -4.98 -4.65
CA ASP A 105 -2.98 -3.56 -4.46
C ASP A 105 -2.63 -3.11 -3.03
N GLY A 106 -2.50 -1.81 -2.85
CA GLY A 106 -2.30 -1.21 -1.53
C GLY A 106 -3.39 -0.19 -1.21
N PHE A 107 -3.19 0.55 -0.12
CA PHE A 107 -4.01 1.70 0.22
C PHE A 107 -3.17 2.76 0.95
N PHE A 108 -3.70 3.97 1.06
CA PHE A 108 -3.19 5.03 1.92
C PHE A 108 -4.30 5.49 2.87
N TYR A 109 -4.02 5.53 4.17
CA TYR A 109 -4.95 5.99 5.19
C TYR A 109 -4.46 7.30 5.82
N ILE A 110 -5.35 8.28 5.92
CA ILE A 110 -5.09 9.53 6.64
C ILE A 110 -5.60 9.37 8.07
N GLY A 111 -4.78 8.84 8.97
CA GLY A 111 -5.16 8.77 10.38
C GLY A 111 -4.13 8.07 11.26
N MET A 112 -4.53 7.81 12.51
CA MET A 112 -3.76 7.00 13.45
C MET A 112 -4.18 5.54 13.31
N ASN A 113 -3.21 4.63 13.28
CA ASN A 113 -3.55 3.22 13.36
C ASN A 113 -4.28 2.95 14.70
N GLY A 114 -5.29 2.10 14.69
CA GLY A 114 -6.14 1.81 15.85
C GLY A 114 -7.25 2.82 16.12
N ASP A 115 -7.29 4.00 15.49
CA ASP A 115 -8.41 4.95 15.59
C ASP A 115 -9.39 4.70 14.44
N VAL A 116 -10.25 3.70 14.61
CA VAL A 116 -11.24 3.29 13.60
C VAL A 116 -12.51 4.12 13.66
N THR A 117 -12.76 4.77 14.80
CA THR A 117 -13.91 5.69 14.96
C THR A 117 -13.64 7.06 14.34
N ALA A 118 -12.38 7.34 14.01
CA ALA A 118 -11.87 8.58 13.42
C ALA A 118 -12.09 9.81 14.32
N ASP A 119 -12.07 9.62 15.64
CA ASP A 119 -12.27 10.68 16.64
C ASP A 119 -10.97 11.29 17.16
N ARG A 120 -9.82 10.81 16.66
CA ARG A 120 -8.45 11.19 17.00
C ARG A 120 -7.99 10.72 18.38
N ILE A 121 -8.66 9.72 18.93
CA ILE A 121 -8.32 9.07 20.18
C ILE A 121 -8.25 7.57 19.88
N VAL A 122 -7.21 6.90 20.38
CA VAL A 122 -7.14 5.44 20.33
C VAL A 122 -7.55 4.92 21.70
N ASP A 123 -8.76 4.39 21.81
CA ASP A 123 -9.31 3.88 23.06
C ASP A 123 -10.20 2.63 22.91
N SER A 124 -10.96 2.30 23.95
CA SER A 124 -11.82 1.11 23.97
C SER A 124 -12.97 1.17 22.94
N ALA A 125 -13.40 2.36 22.53
CA ALA A 125 -14.45 2.53 21.53
C ALA A 125 -14.00 1.98 20.16
N ASP A 126 -12.71 2.11 19.84
CA ASP A 126 -12.13 1.58 18.62
C ASP A 126 -12.11 0.05 18.61
N SER A 127 -11.69 -0.57 19.72
CA SER A 127 -11.73 -2.03 19.86
C SER A 127 -13.18 -2.56 19.76
N GLU A 128 -14.15 -1.85 20.34
CA GLU A 128 -15.58 -2.17 20.21
C GLU A 128 -16.06 -2.04 18.76
N TYR A 129 -15.62 -1.01 18.03
CA TYR A 129 -15.96 -0.81 16.62
C TYR A 129 -15.43 -1.97 15.76
N ILE A 130 -14.16 -2.38 15.94
CA ILE A 130 -13.58 -3.53 15.25
C ILE A 130 -14.40 -4.81 15.55
N ALA A 131 -14.74 -5.05 16.82
CA ALA A 131 -15.53 -6.22 17.21
C ALA A 131 -16.90 -6.25 16.52
N LYS A 132 -17.58 -5.10 16.43
CA LYS A 132 -18.88 -4.99 15.75
C LYS A 132 -18.75 -5.21 14.24
N GLY A 133 -17.68 -4.71 13.62
CA GLY A 133 -17.41 -4.93 12.21
C GLY A 133 -17.14 -6.39 11.87
N ILE A 134 -16.34 -7.09 12.69
CA ILE A 134 -16.10 -8.54 12.54
C ILE A 134 -17.41 -9.32 12.70
N ALA A 135 -18.29 -8.88 13.60
CA ALA A 135 -19.61 -9.48 13.79
C ALA A 135 -20.60 -9.17 12.65
N GLY A 136 -20.23 -8.34 11.67
CA GLY A 136 -21.07 -7.98 10.53
C GLY A 136 -22.23 -7.06 10.89
N ILE A 137 -22.10 -6.26 11.95
CA ILE A 137 -23.14 -5.30 12.35
C ILE A 137 -23.13 -4.13 11.36
N ALA A 138 -24.30 -3.84 10.78
CA ALA A 138 -24.45 -2.77 9.80
C ALA A 138 -23.98 -1.41 10.37
N GLY A 139 -23.18 -0.68 9.57
CA GLY A 139 -22.60 0.62 9.94
C GLY A 139 -21.23 0.55 10.62
N TYR A 140 -20.65 -0.64 10.77
CA TYR A 140 -19.32 -0.87 11.32
C TYR A 140 -18.39 -1.49 10.28
N ASP A 141 -18.17 -0.79 9.17
CA ASP A 141 -17.35 -1.31 8.08
C ASP A 141 -15.87 -1.29 8.46
N LEU A 142 -15.24 -2.46 8.41
CA LEU A 142 -13.81 -2.60 8.71
C LEU A 142 -12.97 -1.98 7.60
N LYS A 143 -11.98 -1.20 8.00
CA LYS A 143 -11.07 -0.49 7.10
C LYS A 143 -9.64 -0.82 7.50
N ALA A 144 -8.92 -1.52 6.62
CA ALA A 144 -7.57 -2.02 6.90
C ALA A 144 -6.63 -0.95 7.48
N GLY A 145 -6.71 0.31 7.01
CA GLY A 145 -5.81 1.37 7.45
C GLY A 145 -5.87 1.78 8.93
N ALA A 146 -6.98 1.50 9.62
CA ALA A 146 -7.09 1.75 11.06
C ALA A 146 -7.42 0.48 11.86
N SER A 147 -7.99 -0.53 11.21
CA SER A 147 -8.48 -1.75 11.86
C SER A 147 -7.43 -2.87 11.91
N GLU A 148 -6.41 -2.83 11.04
CA GLU A 148 -5.31 -3.79 11.04
C GLU A 148 -4.20 -3.21 11.95
N VAL A 149 -4.17 -3.67 13.20
CA VAL A 149 -3.32 -3.06 14.24
C VAL A 149 -2.12 -3.91 14.61
N ASN A 150 -2.05 -5.13 14.08
CA ASN A 150 -1.13 -6.16 14.52
C ASN A 150 0.00 -6.46 13.50
N GLY A 151 -0.16 -5.97 12.27
CA GLY A 151 0.78 -6.04 11.15
C GLY A 151 0.75 -7.34 10.35
N ASP A 152 -0.28 -8.19 10.48
CA ASP A 152 -0.37 -9.47 9.75
C ASP A 152 -1.11 -9.36 8.39
N GLY A 153 -1.65 -8.17 8.09
CA GLY A 153 -2.36 -7.89 6.85
C GLY A 153 -3.79 -8.44 6.79
N ILE A 154 -4.34 -8.94 7.90
CA ILE A 154 -5.71 -9.46 7.97
C ILE A 154 -6.43 -8.78 9.12
N VAL A 155 -7.58 -8.15 8.84
CA VAL A 155 -8.42 -7.60 9.92
C VAL A 155 -9.29 -8.71 10.51
N ASP A 156 -8.99 -9.15 11.72
CA ASP A 156 -9.76 -10.17 12.43
C ASP A 156 -9.87 -9.94 13.96
N ALA A 157 -10.37 -10.95 14.69
CA ALA A 157 -10.57 -10.84 16.13
C ALA A 157 -9.27 -10.61 16.92
N TYR A 158 -8.13 -10.97 16.34
CA TYR A 158 -6.82 -10.71 16.91
C TYR A 158 -6.52 -9.22 16.97
N ASP A 159 -6.89 -8.43 15.96
CA ASP A 159 -6.76 -6.96 15.97
C ASP A 159 -7.55 -6.32 17.10
N CYS A 160 -8.80 -6.73 17.26
CA CYS A 160 -9.66 -6.23 18.34
C CYS A 160 -8.99 -6.46 19.71
N VAL A 161 -8.49 -7.67 19.95
CA VAL A 161 -7.84 -8.02 21.21
C VAL A 161 -6.47 -7.34 21.35
N TYR A 162 -5.70 -7.23 20.28
CA TYR A 162 -4.42 -6.52 20.25
C TYR A 162 -4.60 -5.06 20.66
N LEU A 163 -5.57 -4.37 20.05
CA LEU A 163 -5.92 -2.99 20.36
C LEU A 163 -6.40 -2.84 21.81
N ALA A 164 -7.24 -3.75 22.31
CA ALA A 164 -7.67 -3.72 23.70
C ALA A 164 -6.49 -3.85 24.69
N ARG A 165 -5.50 -4.69 24.37
CA ARG A 165 -4.28 -4.85 25.19
C ARG A 165 -3.40 -3.60 25.14
N HIS A 166 -3.26 -2.99 23.96
CA HIS A 166 -2.56 -1.72 23.77
C HIS A 166 -3.17 -0.62 24.65
N VAL A 167 -4.49 -0.41 24.53
CA VAL A 167 -5.22 0.60 25.31
C VAL A 167 -5.13 0.34 26.82
N ALA A 168 -5.09 -0.93 27.24
CA ALA A 168 -4.92 -1.31 28.64
C ALA A 168 -3.46 -1.17 29.16
N GLY A 169 -2.50 -0.83 28.31
CA GLY A 169 -1.08 -0.71 28.68
C GLY A 169 -0.43 -2.04 29.05
N ILE A 170 -0.87 -3.15 28.43
CA ILE A 170 -0.31 -4.47 28.71
C ILE A 170 1.06 -4.61 28.05
N ALA A 171 2.03 -5.10 28.82
CA ALA A 171 3.39 -5.30 28.34
C ALA A 171 3.45 -6.18 27.08
N GLY A 172 4.16 -5.72 26.04
CA GLY A 172 4.28 -6.36 24.74
C GLY A 172 3.26 -5.92 23.68
N TYR A 173 2.41 -4.94 24.00
CA TYR A 173 1.40 -4.36 23.10
C TYR A 173 1.49 -2.82 23.03
N GLU A 174 2.64 -2.26 23.35
CA GLU A 174 2.86 -0.82 23.41
C GLU A 174 2.79 -0.14 22.04
N GLU A 175 3.03 -0.90 20.96
CA GLU A 175 3.06 -0.40 19.59
C GLU A 175 1.96 -1.07 18.75
N LEU A 176 1.21 -0.25 18.02
CA LEU A 176 0.38 -0.69 16.89
C LEU A 176 1.27 -0.72 15.63
N LYS A 177 1.04 -1.69 14.74
CA LYS A 177 1.98 -1.99 13.64
C LYS A 177 1.48 -1.56 12.28
#